data_AF-A0A2A9M8W6-F1
#
_entry.id   AF-A0A2A9M8W6-F1
#
_cell.length_a   1.000
_cell.length_b   1.000
_cell.length_c   1.000
_cell.angle_alpha   90.00
_cell.angle_beta   90.00
_cell.angle_gamma   90.00
#
_symmetry.space_group_name_H-M   'P 1'
#
loop_
_entity.id
_entity.type
_entity.pdbx_description
1 polymer ?
#
loop_
_entity_poly.entity_id
_entity_poly.type
_entity_poly.pdbx_seq_one_letter_code
_entity_poly.pdbx_strand_id
1 'polypeptide(L)'
;MACPLVRAQISEETRLACFHPLPETPLWRAALNKLSDTLFYNDTIRHRGRMLLSTVLPLYADRGLMKTYFGIAENDLCGQLYFLVLHVWLLHRRLVALQDELTRDSLWEAVDDVYRAILCEEKVSEMRISSYVREMQRTALGFCLALDEAFDEACFAGEAAHRIWYVVYGADDASRYAPHVLDLTAYLLRTSQFVADIPVDLLYRGSFSWPRWPPHIEGLSALEPTEAGEQKTFFKKM
;
A
#
# COMPACT_ATOMS: atom_id res chain seq x y z
N MET A 1 17.54 12.84 -38.38
CA MET A 1 16.12 12.97 -38.72
C MET A 1 15.31 12.66 -37.46
N ALA A 2 14.35 13.52 -37.15
CA ALA A 2 13.68 13.59 -35.85
C ALA A 2 12.82 12.35 -35.52
N CYS A 3 12.82 11.93 -34.25
CA CYS A 3 11.93 10.89 -33.73
C CYS A 3 10.50 11.47 -33.58
N PRO A 4 9.47 10.87 -34.19
CA PRO A 4 8.11 11.41 -34.23
C PRO A 4 7.26 10.86 -33.07
N LEU A 5 7.70 11.05 -31.82
CA LEU A 5 6.88 10.77 -30.64
C LEU A 5 6.70 12.04 -29.83
N VAL A 6 5.97 12.98 -30.45
CA VAL A 6 5.31 14.05 -29.72
C VAL A 6 4.31 13.38 -28.79
N ARG A 7 4.56 13.45 -27.48
CA ARG A 7 3.60 13.07 -26.44
C ARG A 7 2.25 13.70 -26.77
N ALA A 8 1.21 12.88 -26.96
CA ALA A 8 -0.15 13.40 -26.96
C ALA A 8 -0.40 14.05 -25.59
N GLN A 9 -0.90 15.29 -25.59
CA GLN A 9 -1.37 15.91 -24.36
C GLN A 9 -2.56 15.08 -23.85
N ILE A 10 -2.46 14.61 -22.60
CA ILE A 10 -3.51 13.87 -21.93
C ILE A 10 -4.76 14.76 -21.90
N SER A 11 -5.89 14.25 -22.39
CA SER A 11 -7.14 15.02 -22.43
C SER A 11 -7.57 15.41 -21.02
N GLU A 12 -8.24 16.55 -20.88
CA GLU A 12 -8.67 17.05 -19.57
C GLU A 12 -9.67 16.09 -18.90
N GLU A 13 -10.47 15.38 -19.70
CA GLU A 13 -11.34 14.28 -19.26
C GLU A 13 -10.55 13.10 -18.69
N THR A 14 -9.44 12.70 -19.32
CA THR A 14 -8.55 11.66 -18.77
C THR A 14 -7.84 12.13 -17.49
N ARG A 15 -7.48 13.42 -17.42
CA ARG A 15 -6.89 14.00 -16.20
C ARG A 15 -7.87 13.96 -15.02
N LEU A 16 -9.15 14.29 -15.27
CA LEU A 16 -10.21 14.31 -14.26
C LEU A 16 -10.68 12.89 -13.87
N ALA A 17 -10.65 11.93 -14.80
CA ALA A 17 -11.01 10.53 -14.54
C ALA A 17 -9.90 9.75 -13.77
N CYS A 18 -8.64 10.10 -13.98
CA CYS A 18 -7.51 9.42 -13.37
C CYS A 18 -7.02 10.05 -12.06
N PHE A 19 -7.27 11.35 -11.84
CA PHE A 19 -6.75 12.11 -10.70
C PHE A 19 -7.84 13.00 -10.07
N HIS A 20 -8.56 12.47 -9.09
CA HIS A 20 -9.44 13.30 -8.24
C HIS A 20 -8.61 14.12 -7.23
N PRO A 21 -9.09 15.31 -6.82
CA PRO A 21 -8.47 16.06 -5.73
C PRO A 21 -8.55 15.24 -4.45
N LEU A 22 -7.38 14.96 -3.88
CA LEU A 22 -7.24 14.29 -2.59
C LEU A 22 -7.90 15.13 -1.49
N PRO A 23 -8.53 14.51 -0.47
CA PRO A 23 -9.22 15.23 0.60
C PRO A 23 -8.32 16.26 1.28
N GLU A 24 -8.91 17.41 1.65
CA GLU A 24 -8.16 18.65 1.90
C GLU A 24 -7.21 18.58 3.11
N THR A 25 -7.43 17.73 4.12
CA THR A 25 -6.50 17.64 5.27
C THR A 25 -6.51 16.31 6.04
N PRO A 26 -5.54 15.42 5.78
CA PRO A 26 -5.04 14.46 6.76
C PRO A 26 -3.93 15.10 7.61
N LEU A 27 -3.98 14.96 8.93
CA LEU A 27 -2.99 15.53 9.88
C LEU A 27 -1.53 15.11 9.59
N TRP A 28 -1.33 13.88 9.09
CA TRP A 28 -0.02 13.39 8.68
C TRP A 28 0.48 14.07 7.40
N ARG A 29 -0.37 14.65 6.54
CA ARG A 29 0.04 15.33 5.30
C ARG A 29 0.80 16.62 5.58
N ALA A 30 0.46 17.35 6.65
CA ALA A 30 1.23 18.51 7.08
C ALA A 30 2.60 18.09 7.64
N ALA A 31 2.64 16.99 8.40
CA ALA A 31 3.90 16.41 8.90
C ALA A 31 4.76 15.83 7.78
N LEU A 32 4.13 15.22 6.75
CA LEU A 32 4.79 14.58 5.62
C LEU A 32 5.20 15.57 4.54
N ASN A 33 4.46 16.68 4.37
CA ASN A 33 4.90 17.83 3.58
C ASN A 33 6.03 18.59 4.28
N LYS A 34 5.99 18.68 5.62
CA LYS A 34 7.08 19.26 6.40
C LYS A 34 8.33 18.37 6.37
N LEU A 35 8.15 17.05 6.40
CA LEU A 35 9.21 16.06 6.15
C LEU A 35 9.69 16.17 4.70
N SER A 36 8.81 16.20 3.70
CA SER A 36 9.22 16.35 2.31
C SER A 36 10.09 17.60 2.15
N ASP A 37 9.65 18.75 2.66
CA ASP A 37 10.37 20.03 2.58
C ASP A 37 11.71 20.04 3.34
N THR A 38 11.89 19.21 4.37
CA THR A 38 13.16 19.07 5.11
C THR A 38 14.08 17.97 4.55
N LEU A 39 13.58 17.04 3.74
CA LEU A 39 14.32 15.88 3.24
C LEU A 39 14.96 16.09 1.86
N PHE A 40 14.76 17.24 1.21
CA PHE A 40 15.24 17.56 -0.16
C PHE A 40 16.56 18.34 -0.22
N TYR A 41 17.60 17.93 0.51
CA TYR A 41 18.96 18.44 0.25
C TYR A 41 20.00 17.31 0.18
N ASN A 42 20.57 17.16 -1.03
CA ASN A 42 21.92 16.69 -1.36
C ASN A 42 22.30 15.19 -1.34
N ASP A 43 21.41 14.24 -1.05
CA ASP A 43 21.75 12.81 -1.17
C ASP A 43 20.85 12.08 -2.18
N THR A 44 21.36 11.92 -3.41
CA THR A 44 20.62 11.32 -4.53
C THR A 44 20.21 9.86 -4.26
N ILE A 45 20.97 9.13 -3.42
CA ILE A 45 20.69 7.72 -3.12
C ILE A 45 19.59 7.62 -2.07
N ARG A 46 19.69 8.41 -0.99
CA ARG A 46 18.63 8.53 0.03
C ARG A 46 17.32 9.04 -0.55
N HIS A 47 17.43 9.93 -1.54
CA HIS A 47 16.28 10.45 -2.26
C HIS A 47 15.51 9.35 -3.00
N ARG A 48 16.19 8.38 -3.64
CA ARG A 48 15.51 7.29 -4.37
C ARG A 48 14.65 6.41 -3.47
N GLY A 49 15.17 5.99 -2.32
CA GLY A 49 14.40 5.21 -1.35
C GLY A 49 13.16 5.95 -0.85
N ARG A 50 13.31 7.24 -0.54
CA ARG A 50 12.19 8.12 -0.16
C ARG A 50 11.18 8.32 -1.29
N MET A 51 11.63 8.43 -2.53
CA MET A 51 10.76 8.54 -3.71
C MET A 51 9.95 7.25 -3.93
N LEU A 52 10.55 6.09 -3.70
CA LEU A 52 9.83 4.82 -3.75
C LEU A 52 8.80 4.74 -2.63
N LEU A 53 9.19 5.07 -1.40
CA LEU A 53 8.27 5.07 -0.26
C LEU A 53 7.11 6.06 -0.44
N SER A 54 7.35 7.22 -1.06
CA SER A 54 6.30 8.20 -1.32
C SER A 54 5.19 7.69 -2.23
N THR A 55 5.46 6.69 -3.08
CA THR A 55 4.42 6.02 -3.86
C THR A 55 3.49 5.16 -3.00
N VAL A 56 3.98 4.65 -1.86
CA VAL A 56 3.24 3.75 -0.96
C VAL A 56 2.41 4.53 0.05
N LEU A 57 2.90 5.69 0.50
CA LEU A 57 2.25 6.50 1.54
C LEU A 57 0.77 6.85 1.27
N PRO A 58 0.35 7.17 0.02
CA PRO A 58 -1.07 7.37 -0.28
C PRO A 58 -1.94 6.15 0.02
N LEU A 59 -1.43 4.93 -0.19
CA LEU A 59 -2.15 3.69 0.12
C LEU A 59 -2.23 3.46 1.63
N TYR A 60 -1.13 3.69 2.34
CA TYR A 60 -1.09 3.62 3.80
C TYR A 60 -2.06 4.61 4.46
N ALA A 61 -2.29 5.75 3.81
CA ALA A 61 -3.24 6.74 4.29
C ALA A 61 -4.72 6.41 4.00
N ASP A 62 -4.99 5.47 3.09
CA ASP A 62 -6.34 5.10 2.71
C ASP A 62 -6.96 4.14 3.73
N ARG A 63 -7.43 4.72 4.83
CA ARG A 63 -8.13 4.00 5.90
C ARG A 63 -9.43 3.36 5.42
N GLY A 64 -10.07 3.95 4.41
CA GLY A 64 -11.30 3.41 3.82
C GLY A 64 -11.02 2.08 3.12
N LEU A 65 -10.00 2.05 2.26
CA LEU A 65 -9.55 0.83 1.59
C LEU A 65 -9.23 -0.29 2.60
N MET A 66 -8.38 0.01 3.58
CA MET A 66 -7.91 -0.96 4.57
C MET A 66 -9.04 -1.54 5.40
N LYS A 67 -9.97 -0.70 5.86
CA LYS A 67 -11.11 -1.13 6.68
C LYS A 67 -12.14 -1.90 5.88
N THR A 68 -12.54 -1.36 4.72
CA THR A 68 -13.66 -1.89 3.95
C THR A 68 -13.32 -3.21 3.28
N TYR A 69 -12.11 -3.34 2.71
CA TYR A 69 -11.76 -4.51 1.90
C TYR A 69 -10.81 -5.46 2.63
N PHE A 70 -9.91 -4.94 3.46
CA PHE A 70 -8.92 -5.76 4.15
C PHE A 70 -9.25 -5.97 5.63
N GLY A 71 -10.36 -5.44 6.15
CA GLY A 71 -10.76 -5.66 7.55
C GLY A 71 -9.76 -5.12 8.58
N ILE A 72 -8.80 -4.29 8.18
CA ILE A 72 -7.83 -3.67 9.08
C ILE A 72 -8.47 -2.43 9.69
N ALA A 73 -8.64 -2.44 11.01
CA ALA A 73 -9.32 -1.36 11.71
C ALA A 73 -8.51 -0.05 11.69
N GLU A 74 -9.20 1.09 11.79
CA GLU A 74 -8.55 2.42 11.77
C GLU A 74 -7.63 2.65 12.97
N ASN A 75 -7.88 1.95 14.07
CA ASN A 75 -7.07 1.95 15.29
C ASN A 75 -6.09 0.77 15.38
N ASP A 76 -6.06 -0.11 14.38
CA ASP A 76 -5.10 -1.21 14.32
C ASP A 76 -3.80 -0.76 13.65
N LEU A 77 -2.92 -0.15 14.46
CA LEU A 77 -1.61 0.31 14.00
C LEU A 77 -0.76 -0.86 13.49
N CYS A 78 -0.85 -2.04 14.11
CA CYS A 78 -0.08 -3.21 13.70
C CYS A 78 -0.47 -3.68 12.29
N GLY A 79 -1.78 -3.83 12.04
CA GLY A 79 -2.29 -4.18 10.70
C GLY A 79 -1.90 -3.14 9.64
N GLN A 80 -1.99 -1.84 9.98
CA GLN A 80 -1.57 -0.76 9.08
C GLN A 80 -0.07 -0.83 8.76
N LEU A 81 0.78 -1.10 9.75
CA LEU A 81 2.22 -1.25 9.55
C LEU A 81 2.54 -2.48 8.70
N TYR A 82 1.86 -3.61 8.90
CA TYR A 82 2.04 -4.76 8.02
C TYR A 82 1.60 -4.47 6.58
N PHE A 83 0.52 -3.71 6.40
CA PHE A 83 0.10 -3.26 5.06
C PHE A 83 1.18 -2.38 4.41
N LEU A 84 1.79 -1.45 5.15
CA LEU A 84 2.95 -0.67 4.65
C LEU A 84 4.12 -1.58 4.27
N VAL A 85 4.51 -2.48 5.17
CA VAL A 85 5.66 -3.39 4.98
C VAL A 85 5.44 -4.31 3.79
N LEU A 86 4.21 -4.75 3.52
CA LEU A 86 3.88 -5.58 2.35
C LEU A 86 4.31 -4.89 1.03
N HIS A 87 4.03 -3.59 0.88
CA HIS A 87 4.41 -2.84 -0.33
C HIS A 87 5.91 -2.58 -0.39
N VAL A 88 6.52 -2.25 0.76
CA VAL A 88 7.97 -2.07 0.87
C VAL A 88 8.69 -3.36 0.49
N TRP A 89 8.20 -4.51 0.94
CA TRP A 89 8.73 -5.83 0.61
C TRP A 89 8.67 -6.10 -0.90
N LEU A 90 7.54 -5.80 -1.57
CA LEU A 90 7.44 -5.94 -3.03
C LEU A 90 8.49 -5.09 -3.78
N LEU A 91 8.66 -3.83 -3.38
CA LEU A 91 9.66 -2.94 -3.96
C LEU A 91 11.09 -3.43 -3.65
N HIS A 92 11.34 -3.87 -2.42
CA HIS A 92 12.60 -4.45 -2.01
C HIS A 92 12.98 -5.63 -2.89
N ARG A 93 12.06 -6.57 -3.12
CA ARG A 93 12.31 -7.74 -3.97
C ARG A 93 12.60 -7.35 -5.41
N ARG A 94 11.90 -6.34 -5.94
CA ARG A 94 12.20 -5.80 -7.26
C ARG A 94 13.62 -5.23 -7.33
N LEU A 95 14.07 -4.53 -6.30
CA LEU A 95 15.44 -3.99 -6.23
C LEU A 95 16.50 -5.09 -6.08
N VAL A 96 16.20 -6.17 -5.34
CA VAL A 96 17.05 -7.36 -5.28
C VAL A 96 17.22 -8.00 -6.66
N ALA A 97 16.12 -8.15 -7.41
CA ALA A 97 16.18 -8.67 -8.79
C ALA A 97 16.98 -7.77 -9.75
N LEU A 98 17.02 -6.46 -9.49
CA LEU A 98 17.81 -5.48 -10.24
C LEU A 98 19.25 -5.33 -9.72
N GLN A 99 19.61 -6.02 -8.63
CA GLN A 99 20.92 -5.92 -7.95
C GLN A 99 21.27 -4.49 -7.50
N ASP A 100 20.26 -3.68 -7.14
CA ASP A 100 20.45 -2.31 -6.66
C ASP A 100 20.41 -2.24 -5.12
N GLU A 101 21.56 -2.53 -4.50
CA GLU A 101 21.70 -2.53 -3.04
C GLU A 101 21.57 -1.14 -2.44
N LEU A 102 22.05 -0.10 -3.12
CA LEU A 102 22.04 1.27 -2.59
C LEU A 102 20.62 1.82 -2.48
N THR A 103 19.79 1.61 -3.50
CA THR A 103 18.38 2.03 -3.46
C THR A 103 17.58 1.17 -2.49
N ARG A 104 17.94 -0.11 -2.33
CA ARG A 104 17.30 -1.02 -1.37
C ARG A 104 17.56 -0.58 0.06
N ASP A 105 18.80 -0.25 0.39
CA ASP A 105 19.19 0.18 1.72
C ASP A 105 18.56 1.54 2.03
N SER A 106 18.52 2.46 1.05
CA SER A 106 17.86 3.75 1.24
C SER A 106 16.34 3.68 1.37
N LEU A 107 15.68 2.68 0.77
CA LEU A 107 14.26 2.42 0.98
C LEU A 107 13.99 2.06 2.44
N TRP A 108 14.79 1.18 3.04
CA TRP A 108 14.64 0.80 4.44
C TRP A 108 15.00 1.93 5.40
N GLU A 109 16.02 2.75 5.11
CA GLU A 109 16.28 3.98 5.87
C GLU A 109 15.06 4.92 5.87
N ALA A 110 14.36 5.04 4.74
CA ALA A 110 13.15 5.87 4.66
C ALA A 110 11.99 5.29 5.48
N VAL A 111 11.88 3.95 5.59
CA VAL A 111 10.90 3.29 6.46
C VAL A 111 11.21 3.54 7.93
N ASP A 112 12.48 3.53 8.32
CA ASP A 112 12.91 3.87 9.68
C ASP A 112 12.51 5.30 10.06
N ASP A 113 12.66 6.25 9.12
CA ASP A 113 12.22 7.64 9.30
C ASP A 113 10.69 7.68 9.56
N VAL A 114 9.89 6.87 8.85
CA VAL A 114 8.44 6.75 9.08
C VAL A 114 8.12 6.14 10.45
N TYR A 115 8.81 5.09 10.87
CA TYR A 115 8.60 4.50 12.19
C TYR A 115 8.89 5.49 13.32
N ARG A 116 9.97 6.27 13.20
CA ARG A 116 10.27 7.35 14.15
C ARG A 116 9.17 8.40 14.17
N ALA A 117 8.67 8.80 13.00
CA ALA A 117 7.59 9.79 12.91
C ALA A 117 6.31 9.29 13.61
N ILE A 118 5.91 8.03 13.39
CA ILE A 118 4.76 7.39 14.05
C ILE A 118 4.95 7.38 15.58
N LEU A 119 6.11 6.93 16.07
CA LEU A 119 6.38 6.88 17.52
C LEU A 119 6.39 8.26 18.17
N CYS A 120 6.86 9.29 17.46
CA CYS A 120 6.79 10.68 17.91
C CYS A 120 5.34 11.17 18.01
N GLU A 121 4.49 10.83 17.04
CA GLU A 121 3.06 11.18 17.06
C GLU A 121 2.32 10.50 18.21
N GLU A 122 2.67 9.25 18.51
CA GLU A 122 2.18 8.48 19.66
C GLU A 122 2.77 8.94 21.02
N LYS A 123 3.55 10.03 21.03
CA LYS A 123 4.17 10.63 22.23
C LYS A 123 5.05 9.65 23.01
N VAL A 124 5.70 8.72 22.33
CA VAL A 124 6.69 7.84 22.93
C VAL A 124 7.90 8.67 23.36
N SER A 125 8.42 8.41 24.57
CA SER A 125 9.61 9.08 25.07
C SER A 125 10.78 8.90 24.11
N GLU A 126 11.49 9.99 23.79
CA GLU A 126 12.64 10.01 22.88
C GLU A 126 13.72 8.97 23.24
N MET A 127 13.94 8.74 24.54
CA MET A 127 14.87 7.74 25.04
C MET A 127 14.51 6.30 24.65
N ARG A 128 13.22 6.04 24.38
CA ARG A 128 12.69 4.72 24.01
C ARG A 128 12.43 4.56 22.51
N ILE A 129 12.44 5.64 21.72
CA ILE A 129 12.18 5.56 20.28
C ILE A 129 13.11 4.55 19.60
N SER A 130 14.41 4.62 19.90
CA SER A 130 15.39 3.73 19.28
C SER A 130 15.16 2.24 19.61
N SER A 131 14.64 1.89 20.78
CA SER A 131 14.32 0.49 21.10
C SER A 131 13.06 0.03 20.35
N TYR A 132 12.03 0.88 20.29
CA TYR A 132 10.79 0.54 19.57
C TYR A 132 11.00 0.45 18.06
N VAL A 133 11.81 1.33 17.46
CA VAL A 133 12.16 1.22 16.03
C VAL A 133 12.82 -0.13 15.75
N ARG A 134 13.75 -0.59 16.60
CA ARG A 134 14.37 -1.92 16.43
C ARG A 134 13.37 -3.06 16.55
N GLU A 135 12.38 -2.92 17.42
CA GLU A 135 11.30 -3.90 17.56
C GLU A 135 10.43 -3.92 16.31
N MET A 136 10.01 -2.76 15.80
CA MET A 136 9.25 -2.64 14.55
C MET A 136 10.03 -3.21 13.36
N GLN A 137 11.33 -2.93 13.26
CA GLN A 137 12.21 -3.50 12.24
C GLN A 137 12.27 -5.03 12.31
N ARG A 138 12.40 -5.61 13.51
CA ARG A 138 12.41 -7.07 13.70
C ARG A 138 11.09 -7.69 13.26
N THR A 139 9.99 -7.07 13.63
CA THR A 139 8.65 -7.53 13.25
C THR A 139 8.43 -7.44 11.74
N ALA A 140 8.83 -6.32 11.12
CA ALA A 140 8.77 -6.14 9.67
C ALA A 140 9.63 -7.18 8.93
N LEU A 141 10.86 -7.42 9.39
CA LEU A 141 11.75 -8.42 8.82
C LEU A 141 11.15 -9.83 8.95
N GLY A 142 10.61 -10.19 10.12
CA GLY A 142 9.96 -11.48 10.33
C GLY A 142 8.79 -11.70 9.37
N PHE A 143 8.01 -10.66 9.10
CA PHE A 143 6.93 -10.72 8.11
C PHE A 143 7.46 -10.87 6.68
N CYS A 144 8.48 -10.09 6.28
CA CYS A 144 9.12 -10.22 4.97
C CYS A 144 9.66 -11.63 4.72
N LEU A 145 10.34 -12.22 5.71
CA LEU A 145 10.87 -13.59 5.60
C LEU A 145 9.76 -14.62 5.45
N ALA A 146 8.65 -14.47 6.19
CA ALA A 146 7.50 -15.35 6.03
C ALA A 146 6.88 -15.25 4.62
N LEU A 147 6.85 -14.05 4.03
CA LEU A 147 6.39 -13.86 2.65
C LEU A 147 7.38 -14.41 1.61
N ASP A 148 8.68 -14.29 1.85
CA ASP A 148 9.71 -14.88 0.99
C ASP A 148 9.59 -16.41 0.98
N GLU A 149 9.47 -17.04 2.15
CA GLU A 149 9.22 -18.49 2.28
C GLU A 149 7.96 -18.90 1.49
N ALA A 150 6.87 -18.15 1.62
CA ALA A 150 5.64 -18.46 0.89
C ALA A 150 5.81 -18.35 -0.63
N PHE A 151 6.64 -17.41 -1.10
CA PHE A 151 6.81 -17.14 -2.52
C PHE A 151 7.60 -18.22 -3.25
N ASP A 152 8.52 -18.89 -2.56
CA ASP A 152 9.31 -19.97 -3.14
C ASP A 152 8.53 -21.29 -3.27
N GLU A 153 7.35 -21.38 -2.66
CA GLU A 153 6.48 -22.56 -2.68
C GLU A 153 5.62 -22.66 -3.94
N ALA A 154 5.34 -23.90 -4.37
CA ALA A 154 4.54 -24.18 -5.56
C ALA A 154 3.09 -23.63 -5.47
N CYS A 155 2.58 -23.47 -4.25
CA CYS A 155 1.24 -22.97 -3.95
C CYS A 155 1.29 -21.59 -3.26
N PHE A 156 2.06 -20.65 -3.81
CA PHE A 156 2.27 -19.31 -3.23
C PHE A 156 1.00 -18.65 -2.69
N ALA A 157 -0.11 -18.66 -3.44
CA ALA A 157 -1.35 -18.01 -3.01
C ALA A 157 -1.90 -18.58 -1.68
N GLY A 158 -1.85 -19.91 -1.50
CA GLY A 158 -2.33 -20.55 -0.28
C GLY A 158 -1.41 -20.28 0.91
N GLU A 159 -0.09 -20.38 0.68
CA GLU A 159 0.91 -20.09 1.70
C GLU A 159 0.90 -18.62 2.12
N ALA A 160 0.81 -17.70 1.16
CA ALA A 160 0.69 -16.27 1.42
C ALA A 160 -0.57 -15.95 2.23
N ALA A 161 -1.73 -16.53 1.88
CA ALA A 161 -2.96 -16.37 2.65
C ALA A 161 -2.78 -16.84 4.10
N HIS A 162 -2.12 -17.97 4.31
CA HIS A 162 -1.84 -18.49 5.64
C HIS A 162 -0.91 -17.56 6.45
N ARG A 163 0.16 -17.03 5.83
CA ARG A 163 1.07 -16.08 6.50
C ARG A 163 0.40 -14.74 6.80
N ILE A 164 -0.41 -14.23 5.87
CA ILE A 164 -1.21 -13.01 6.06
C ILE A 164 -2.18 -13.21 7.23
N TRP A 165 -2.94 -14.30 7.25
CA TRP A 165 -3.83 -14.64 8.36
C TRP A 165 -3.09 -14.70 9.70
N TYR A 166 -1.95 -15.40 9.74
CA TYR A 166 -1.20 -15.57 10.98
C TYR A 166 -0.61 -14.25 11.50
N VAL A 167 0.00 -13.45 10.62
CA VAL A 167 0.75 -12.25 11.02
C VAL A 167 -0.14 -11.01 11.13
N VAL A 168 -0.98 -10.75 10.12
CA VAL A 168 -1.81 -9.54 10.06
C VAL A 168 -3.06 -9.68 10.92
N TYR A 169 -3.68 -10.86 10.93
CA TYR A 169 -4.93 -11.13 11.65
C TYR A 169 -4.73 -11.95 12.93
N GLY A 170 -3.48 -12.07 13.39
CA GLY A 170 -3.15 -12.66 14.68
C GLY A 170 -3.56 -14.13 14.86
N ALA A 171 -3.66 -14.88 13.76
CA ALA A 171 -4.13 -16.27 13.75
C ALA A 171 -5.53 -16.46 14.36
N ASP A 172 -6.40 -15.46 14.25
CA ASP A 172 -7.79 -15.57 14.69
C ASP A 172 -8.55 -16.58 13.82
N ASP A 173 -9.01 -17.68 14.42
CA ASP A 173 -9.71 -18.75 13.71
C ASP A 173 -10.98 -18.27 12.99
N ALA A 174 -11.65 -17.23 13.50
CA ALA A 174 -12.81 -16.65 12.85
C ALA A 174 -12.46 -15.95 11.51
N SER A 175 -11.22 -15.47 11.40
CA SER A 175 -10.72 -14.72 10.26
C SER A 175 -10.00 -15.61 9.22
N ARG A 176 -9.73 -16.88 9.54
CA ARG A 176 -8.91 -17.78 8.69
C ARG A 176 -9.37 -17.92 7.24
N TYR A 177 -10.68 -17.96 7.02
CA TYR A 177 -11.29 -18.04 5.69
C TYR A 177 -12.15 -16.83 5.38
N ALA A 178 -11.93 -15.73 6.10
CA ALA A 178 -12.73 -14.54 5.90
C ALA A 178 -12.37 -13.86 4.56
N PRO A 179 -13.34 -13.18 3.92
CA PRO A 179 -13.13 -12.53 2.64
C PRO A 179 -11.95 -11.55 2.62
N HIS A 180 -11.72 -10.84 3.73
CA HIS A 180 -10.65 -9.86 3.83
C HIS A 180 -9.23 -10.46 3.71
N VAL A 181 -9.02 -11.68 4.22
CA VAL A 181 -7.73 -12.39 4.07
C VAL A 181 -7.50 -12.75 2.61
N LEU A 182 -8.56 -13.26 1.95
CA LEU A 182 -8.52 -13.62 0.54
C LEU A 182 -8.34 -12.39 -0.35
N ASP A 183 -8.99 -11.28 -0.03
CA ASP A 183 -8.89 -10.01 -0.75
C ASP A 183 -7.48 -9.43 -0.61
N LEU A 184 -6.89 -9.44 0.59
CA LEU A 184 -5.52 -8.97 0.80
C LEU A 184 -4.50 -9.89 0.08
N THR A 185 -4.76 -11.20 0.05
CA THR A 185 -3.93 -12.15 -0.70
C THR A 185 -4.03 -11.91 -2.20
N ALA A 186 -5.24 -11.75 -2.74
CA ALA A 186 -5.46 -11.47 -4.15
C ALA A 186 -4.85 -10.11 -4.55
N TYR A 187 -4.97 -9.11 -3.68
CA TYR A 187 -4.29 -7.82 -3.81
C TYR A 187 -2.77 -8.00 -3.86
N LEU A 188 -2.19 -8.81 -2.98
CA LEU A 188 -0.77 -9.12 -2.95
C LEU A 188 -0.29 -9.77 -4.26
N LEU A 189 -1.01 -10.77 -4.77
CA LEU A 189 -0.66 -11.43 -6.03
C LEU A 189 -0.64 -10.43 -7.19
N ARG A 190 -1.68 -9.59 -7.28
CA ARG A 190 -1.82 -8.59 -8.34
C ARG A 190 -0.75 -7.50 -8.26
N THR A 191 -0.49 -7.00 -7.06
CA THR A 191 0.55 -5.98 -6.83
C THR A 191 1.94 -6.54 -7.06
N SER A 192 2.19 -7.80 -6.73
CA SER A 192 3.47 -8.47 -7.01
C SER A 192 3.75 -8.53 -8.51
N GLN A 193 2.78 -8.98 -9.31
CA GLN A 193 2.90 -8.98 -10.76
C GLN A 193 3.12 -7.56 -11.31
N PHE A 194 2.32 -6.60 -10.85
CA PHE A 194 2.46 -5.20 -11.24
C PHE A 194 3.87 -4.66 -10.97
N VAL A 195 4.42 -4.89 -9.77
CA VAL A 195 5.76 -4.40 -9.39
C VAL A 195 6.86 -5.04 -10.24
N ALA A 196 6.72 -6.32 -10.60
CA ALA A 196 7.64 -6.99 -11.51
C ALA A 196 7.63 -6.36 -12.92
N ASP A 197 6.49 -5.82 -13.34
CA ASP A 197 6.29 -5.23 -14.68
C ASP A 197 6.62 -3.73 -14.75
N ILE A 198 6.90 -3.06 -13.62
CA ILE A 198 7.28 -1.63 -13.62
C ILE A 198 8.58 -1.44 -14.42
N PRO A 199 8.58 -0.55 -15.44
CA PRO A 199 9.80 -0.15 -16.14
C PRO A 199 10.81 0.45 -15.17
N VAL A 200 12.06 0.02 -15.24
CA VAL A 200 13.14 0.41 -14.32
C VAL A 200 13.28 1.94 -14.20
N ASP A 201 13.16 2.67 -15.31
CA ASP A 201 13.23 4.13 -15.32
C ASP A 201 12.09 4.79 -14.52
N LEU A 202 10.89 4.21 -14.56
CA LEU A 202 9.73 4.72 -13.82
C LEU A 202 9.82 4.34 -12.34
N LEU A 203 10.34 3.15 -12.04
CA LEU A 203 10.61 2.71 -10.68
C LEU A 203 11.55 3.69 -9.97
N TYR A 204 12.71 3.98 -10.55
CA TYR A 204 13.69 4.90 -9.93
C TYR A 204 13.21 6.34 -9.78
N ARG A 205 12.27 6.76 -10.63
CA ARG A 205 11.65 8.08 -10.54
C ARG A 205 10.44 8.13 -9.60
N GLY A 206 10.03 7.00 -9.03
CA GLY A 206 8.77 6.89 -8.27
C GLY A 206 7.55 7.31 -9.10
N SER A 207 7.63 7.20 -10.43
CA SER A 207 6.64 7.72 -11.37
C SER A 207 5.71 6.61 -11.85
N PHE A 208 5.02 5.97 -10.90
CA PHE A 208 4.02 4.95 -11.14
C PHE A 208 2.91 5.05 -10.10
N SER A 209 1.74 4.47 -10.41
CA SER A 209 0.62 4.38 -9.47
C SER A 209 0.27 2.93 -9.22
N TRP A 210 0.07 2.59 -7.95
CA TRP A 210 -0.35 1.26 -7.54
C TRP A 210 -1.71 0.87 -8.15
N PRO A 211 -1.93 -0.43 -8.39
CA PRO A 211 -3.20 -0.91 -8.93
C PRO A 211 -4.33 -0.61 -7.92
N ARG A 212 -5.45 -0.10 -8.43
CA ARG A 212 -6.63 0.16 -7.61
C ARG A 212 -7.24 -1.15 -7.11
N TRP A 213 -7.74 -1.10 -5.88
CA TRP A 213 -8.51 -2.16 -5.26
C TRP A 213 -9.84 -1.59 -4.75
N PRO A 214 -10.97 -2.28 -4.98
CA PRO A 214 -11.14 -3.51 -5.75
C PRO A 214 -10.87 -3.27 -7.25
N PRO A 215 -10.53 -4.32 -8.03
CA PRO A 215 -10.56 -4.20 -9.49
C PRO A 215 -11.96 -3.76 -9.90
N HIS A 216 -12.10 -2.62 -10.59
CA HIS A 216 -13.36 -2.29 -11.22
C HIS A 216 -13.71 -3.43 -12.19
N ILE A 217 -14.71 -4.25 -11.82
CA ILE A 217 -15.32 -5.18 -12.75
C ILE A 217 -16.15 -4.28 -13.68
N GLU A 218 -15.58 -3.91 -14.82
CA GLU A 218 -16.36 -3.37 -15.93
C GLU A 218 -17.44 -4.41 -16.27
N GLY A 219 -18.67 -4.19 -15.78
CA GLY A 219 -19.78 -5.13 -15.95
C GLY A 219 -20.86 -5.10 -14.86
N LEU A 220 -20.59 -4.57 -13.66
CA LEU A 220 -21.63 -4.34 -12.65
C LEU A 220 -21.84 -2.85 -12.49
N SER A 221 -22.76 -2.34 -13.33
CA SER A 221 -23.38 -1.03 -13.19
C SER A 221 -23.66 -0.74 -11.72
N ALA A 222 -23.32 0.48 -11.30
CA ALA A 222 -23.81 1.09 -10.09
C ALA A 222 -25.31 0.78 -9.94
N LEU A 223 -25.64 -0.14 -9.02
CA LEU A 223 -26.93 -0.13 -8.37
C LEU A 223 -26.84 1.02 -7.39
N GLU A 224 -27.32 2.19 -7.84
CA GLU A 224 -27.67 3.26 -6.93
C GLU A 224 -28.55 2.67 -5.81
N PRO A 225 -28.28 2.99 -4.54
CA PRO A 225 -29.22 2.66 -3.48
C PRO A 225 -30.46 3.52 -3.71
N THR A 226 -31.46 2.98 -4.41
CA THR A 226 -32.80 3.55 -4.43
C THR A 226 -33.25 3.70 -2.99
N GLU A 227 -33.45 4.95 -2.60
CA GLU A 227 -33.98 5.35 -1.31
C GLU A 227 -35.22 4.51 -0.98
N ALA A 228 -35.17 3.85 0.18
CA ALA A 228 -36.31 3.17 0.75
C ALA A 228 -37.38 4.22 1.09
N GLY A 229 -38.34 4.38 0.19
CA GLY A 229 -39.47 5.29 0.35
C GLY A 229 -40.51 5.05 -0.72
N GLU A 230 -41.30 3.98 -0.57
CA GLU A 230 -42.77 3.98 -0.70
C GLU A 230 -43.33 2.57 -0.96
N GLN A 231 -44.26 2.20 -0.09
CA GLN A 231 -45.12 1.04 -0.16
C GLN A 231 -45.89 1.00 -1.49
N LYS A 232 -45.80 -0.08 -2.26
CA LYS A 232 -46.94 -0.56 -3.05
C LYS A 232 -47.08 -2.08 -2.98
N THR A 233 -48.13 -2.46 -2.28
CA THR A 233 -48.75 -3.78 -2.20
C THR A 233 -49.01 -4.37 -3.60
N PHE A 234 -48.50 -5.58 -3.85
CA PHE A 234 -48.85 -6.38 -5.02
C PHE A 234 -49.31 -7.78 -4.57
N PHE A 235 -50.39 -7.82 -3.80
CA PHE A 235 -51.34 -8.94 -3.89
C PHE A 235 -52.55 -8.44 -4.69
N LYS A 236 -52.73 -9.00 -5.90
CA LYS A 236 -54.03 -8.97 -6.56
C LYS A 236 -54.35 -10.37 -7.08
N LYS A 237 -55.36 -10.94 -6.41
CA LYS A 237 -56.18 -12.10 -6.76
C LYS A 237 -56.21 -12.43 -8.26
N MET A 238 -55.93 -13.68 -8.59
CA MET A 238 -56.90 -14.58 -9.22
C MET A 238 -56.74 -15.97 -8.60
#